data_AF-A0A9W3BVN8-F1
#
_entry.id   AF-A0A9W3BVN8-F1
#
_cell.length_a   1.000
_cell.length_b   1.000
_cell.length_c   1.000
_cell.angle_alpha   90.00
_cell.angle_beta   90.00
_cell.angle_gamma   90.00
#
_symmetry.space_group_name_H-M   'P 1'
#
loop_
_entity.id
_entity.type
_entity.pdbx_description
1 polymer ?
#
loop_
_entity_poly.entity_id
_entity_poly.type
_entity_poly.pdbx_seq_one_letter_code
_entity_poly.pdbx_strand_id
1 'polypeptide(L)'
;MTQPMRLPSGYSPIKKYVFTKVTQMISTTYYLMSLYQRWEEFYYCENAYKNNCEVVVNIQVEPVVVKIEGHEIEEKSGSMDENEVVWFEVADKRISLKNAVIMRMEREELNFGWKSDPQETVIERSSKFSGGDSNWKSYRCYVLVKSFVLKRRDESIVVTFEFRHVNKLNTKWEL
;
A
#
# COMPACT_ATOMS: atom_id res chain seq x y z
N MET A 1 12.05 -27.45 -18.55
CA MET A 1 12.58 -26.17 -18.04
C MET A 1 11.68 -25.07 -18.55
N THR A 2 10.78 -24.57 -17.72
CA THR A 2 9.79 -23.56 -18.13
C THR A 2 10.30 -22.21 -17.62
N GLN A 3 10.68 -21.31 -18.53
CA GLN A 3 11.10 -19.96 -18.15
C GLN A 3 9.92 -19.21 -17.53
N PRO A 4 10.12 -18.39 -16.47
CA PRO A 4 9.07 -17.53 -15.96
C PRO A 4 8.76 -16.44 -17.01
N MET A 5 7.48 -16.34 -17.40
CA MET A 5 7.00 -15.28 -18.28
C MET A 5 7.25 -13.91 -17.61
N ARG A 6 8.07 -13.07 -18.24
CA ARG A 6 8.12 -11.64 -17.93
C ARG A 6 6.88 -10.97 -18.54
N LEU A 7 6.03 -10.40 -17.70
CA LEU A 7 4.89 -9.59 -18.15
C LEU A 7 5.40 -8.31 -18.83
N PRO A 8 4.81 -7.87 -19.96
CA PRO A 8 5.24 -6.67 -20.68
C PRO A 8 4.96 -5.40 -19.85
N SER A 9 5.87 -4.43 -19.96
CA SER A 9 5.77 -3.12 -19.32
C SER A 9 4.55 -2.36 -19.84
N GLY A 10 3.54 -2.21 -19.00
CA GLY A 10 2.31 -1.52 -19.35
C GLY A 10 1.24 -1.65 -18.26
N TYR A 11 1.61 -1.44 -17.00
CA TYR A 11 0.64 -1.36 -15.91
C TYR A 11 0.29 0.10 -15.64
N SER A 12 -0.96 0.47 -15.95
CA SER A 12 -1.61 1.63 -15.36
C SER A 12 -2.65 1.08 -14.38
N PRO A 13 -2.47 1.23 -13.06
CA PRO A 13 -3.45 0.72 -12.11
C PRO A 13 -4.68 1.63 -12.13
N ILE A 14 -5.79 1.13 -12.66
CA ILE A 14 -7.11 1.69 -12.38
C ILE A 14 -7.36 1.48 -10.89
N LYS A 15 -7.15 2.54 -10.09
CA LYS A 15 -7.39 2.57 -8.64
C LYS A 15 -8.89 2.39 -8.35
N LYS A 16 -9.37 1.14 -8.27
CA LYS A 16 -10.72 0.84 -7.76
C LYS A 16 -10.66 0.71 -6.24
N TYR A 17 -11.17 1.71 -5.54
CA TYR A 17 -11.27 1.76 -4.09
C TYR A 17 -12.38 0.82 -3.62
N VAL A 18 -12.03 -0.28 -2.96
CA VAL A 18 -13.04 -1.30 -2.63
C VAL A 18 -13.78 -1.02 -1.31
N PHE A 19 -13.16 -0.49 -0.25
CA PHE A 19 -13.89 0.00 0.94
C PHE A 19 -12.98 0.93 1.76
N THR A 20 -13.53 1.93 2.45
CA THR A 20 -12.77 2.83 3.33
C THR A 20 -13.45 2.92 4.69
N LYS A 21 -12.79 2.44 5.75
CA LYS A 21 -13.27 2.56 7.13
C LYS A 21 -12.36 3.50 7.92
N VAL A 22 -12.94 4.52 8.57
CA VAL A 22 -12.24 5.29 9.60
C VAL A 22 -12.17 4.44 10.86
N THR A 23 -10.96 4.14 11.34
CA THR A 23 -10.77 3.33 12.55
C THR A 23 -10.35 4.15 13.75
N GLN A 24 -9.68 5.29 13.54
CA GLN A 24 -9.22 6.16 14.61
C GLN A 24 -9.06 7.61 14.15
N MET A 25 -9.31 8.53 15.07
CA MET A 25 -9.10 9.97 14.89
C MET A 25 -8.33 10.50 16.10
N ILE A 26 -7.18 11.14 15.87
CA ILE A 26 -6.34 11.74 16.93
C ILE A 26 -6.20 13.24 16.61
N SER A 27 -6.49 14.09 17.58
CA SER A 27 -6.34 15.55 17.47
C SER A 27 -5.17 16.01 18.34
N THR A 28 -4.28 16.81 17.76
CA THR A 28 -3.18 17.51 18.47
C THR A 28 -3.36 19.02 18.33
N THR A 29 -2.44 19.81 18.90
CA THR A 29 -2.43 21.28 18.73
C THR A 29 -2.32 21.67 17.25
N TYR A 30 -1.56 20.91 16.45
CA TYR A 30 -1.17 21.29 15.09
C TYR A 30 -1.87 20.48 13.99
N TYR A 31 -2.20 19.22 14.28
CA TYR A 31 -2.69 18.28 13.27
C TYR A 31 -3.91 17.51 13.74
N LEU A 32 -4.77 17.20 12.77
CA LEU A 32 -5.78 16.17 12.83
C LEU A 32 -5.30 14.94 12.06
N MET A 33 -5.26 13.78 12.70
CA MET A 33 -4.85 12.52 12.08
C MET A 33 -6.03 11.56 12.01
N SER A 34 -6.26 10.99 10.83
CA SER A 34 -7.30 9.98 10.57
C SER A 34 -6.67 8.72 9.97
N LEU A 35 -7.04 7.55 10.50
CA LEU A 35 -6.61 6.26 9.98
C LEU A 35 -7.70 5.62 9.14
N TYR A 36 -7.36 5.30 7.89
CA TYR A 36 -8.23 4.62 6.94
C TYR A 36 -7.67 3.25 6.59
N GLN A 37 -8.56 2.28 6.37
CA GLN A 37 -8.19 0.96 5.88
C GLN A 37 -8.91 0.65 4.56
N ARG A 38 -8.18 0.10 3.60
CA ARG A 38 -8.69 -0.33 2.29
C ARG A 38 -7.98 -1.56 1.74
N TRP A 39 -8.63 -2.27 0.83
CA TRP A 39 -8.01 -3.32 0.00
C TRP A 39 -7.65 -2.71 -1.36
N GLU A 40 -6.39 -2.79 -1.77
CA GLU A 40 -5.89 -2.32 -3.06
C GLU A 40 -5.60 -3.51 -3.97
N GLU A 41 -6.16 -3.53 -5.18
CA GLU A 41 -5.78 -4.52 -6.19
C GLU A 41 -4.36 -4.24 -6.68
N PHE A 42 -3.50 -5.24 -6.63
CA PHE A 42 -2.11 -5.13 -7.10
C PHE A 42 -1.74 -6.21 -8.12
N TYR A 43 -2.61 -7.21 -8.31
CA TYR A 43 -2.44 -8.24 -9.32
C TYR A 43 -3.77 -8.65 -9.93
N TYR A 44 -3.75 -8.81 -11.25
CA TYR A 44 -4.85 -9.32 -12.06
C TYR A 44 -4.29 -10.23 -13.15
N CYS A 45 -4.92 -11.37 -13.37
CA CYS A 45 -4.71 -12.15 -14.58
C CYS A 45 -6.00 -12.84 -15.05
N GLU A 46 -6.06 -13.08 -16.35
CA GLU A 46 -7.12 -13.85 -16.97
C GLU A 46 -6.63 -15.24 -17.32
N ASN A 47 -7.54 -16.20 -17.29
CA ASN A 47 -7.25 -17.57 -17.67
C ASN A 47 -7.26 -17.72 -19.19
N ALA A 48 -6.19 -17.28 -19.85
CA ALA A 48 -6.06 -17.41 -21.30
C ALA A 48 -6.02 -18.89 -21.77
N TYR A 49 -5.53 -19.79 -20.90
CA TYR A 49 -5.35 -21.21 -21.20
C TYR A 49 -6.09 -22.05 -20.17
N LYS A 50 -7.27 -22.57 -20.54
CA LYS A 50 -8.23 -23.33 -19.70
C LYS A 50 -7.69 -24.56 -18.94
N ASN A 51 -6.38 -24.81 -18.98
CA ASN A 51 -5.71 -25.91 -18.29
C ASN A 51 -4.83 -25.43 -17.12
N ASN A 52 -4.71 -24.11 -16.87
CA ASN A 52 -3.92 -23.58 -15.77
C ASN A 52 -4.73 -23.57 -14.47
N CYS A 53 -4.36 -24.46 -13.54
CA CYS A 53 -4.99 -24.54 -12.21
C CYS A 53 -4.21 -23.79 -11.13
N GLU A 54 -3.14 -23.08 -11.47
CA GLU A 54 -2.27 -22.38 -10.51
C GLU A 54 -1.88 -21.00 -11.03
N VAL A 55 -1.97 -20.01 -10.14
CA VAL A 55 -1.50 -18.64 -10.37
C VAL A 55 -0.40 -18.34 -9.37
N VAL A 56 0.76 -17.92 -9.87
CA VAL A 56 1.90 -17.49 -9.06
C VAL A 56 2.04 -15.97 -9.17
N VAL A 57 1.99 -15.30 -8.02
CA VAL A 57 2.18 -13.86 -7.87
C VAL A 57 3.54 -13.62 -7.24
N ASN A 58 4.39 -12.85 -7.90
CA ASN A 58 5.68 -12.40 -7.38
C ASN A 58 5.86 -10.92 -7.75
N ILE A 59 5.56 -10.02 -6.80
CA ILE A 59 5.58 -8.56 -7.01
C ILE A 59 6.25 -7.89 -5.83
N GLN A 60 7.24 -7.05 -6.09
CA GLN A 60 7.81 -6.16 -5.09
C GLN A 60 6.92 -4.92 -4.93
N VAL A 61 6.58 -4.58 -3.68
CA VAL A 61 5.69 -3.48 -3.36
C VAL A 61 6.37 -2.54 -2.39
N GLU A 62 6.36 -1.24 -2.67
CA GLU A 62 6.91 -0.27 -1.71
C GLU A 62 6.09 -0.28 -0.41
N PRO A 63 6.72 -0.50 0.76
CA PRO A 63 6.01 -0.81 2.00
C PRO A 63 5.37 0.42 2.66
N VAL A 64 5.93 1.61 2.40
CA VAL A 64 5.37 2.90 2.80
C VAL A 64 5.41 3.85 1.61
N VAL A 65 4.28 4.43 1.25
CA VAL A 65 4.22 5.55 0.30
C VAL A 65 3.79 6.80 1.04
N VAL A 66 4.50 7.90 0.82
CA VAL A 66 4.15 9.20 1.40
C VAL A 66 3.63 10.12 0.30
N LYS A 67 2.54 10.84 0.60
CA LYS A 67 1.89 11.75 -0.35
C LYS A 67 1.67 13.12 0.27
N ILE A 68 1.98 14.18 -0.46
CA ILE A 68 1.59 15.55 -0.11
C ILE A 68 0.46 15.95 -1.07
N GLU A 69 -0.70 16.24 -0.52
CA GLU A 69 -1.92 16.59 -1.27
C GLU A 69 -2.27 15.56 -2.37
N GLY A 70 -1.96 14.28 -2.12
CA GLY A 70 -2.20 13.18 -3.05
C GLY A 70 -1.08 12.91 -4.05
N HIS A 71 -0.05 13.76 -4.12
CA HIS A 71 1.14 13.54 -4.95
C HIS A 71 2.18 12.71 -4.19
N GLU A 72 2.58 11.58 -4.76
CA GLU A 72 3.63 10.71 -4.22
C GLU A 72 4.98 11.44 -4.22
N ILE A 73 5.74 11.28 -3.13
CA ILE A 73 7.09 11.82 -3.02
C ILE A 73 8.09 10.70 -3.36
N GLU A 74 9.04 10.97 -4.25
CA GLU A 74 9.98 9.95 -4.75
C GLU A 74 11.14 9.66 -3.77
N GLU A 75 11.31 10.49 -2.73
CA GLU A 75 12.51 10.41 -1.89
C GLU A 75 12.19 10.57 -0.40
N LYS A 76 12.59 9.56 0.39
CA LYS A 76 12.82 9.69 1.83
C LYS A 76 14.15 10.42 2.06
N SER A 77 14.25 11.68 1.69
CA SER A 77 15.38 12.54 2.04
C SER A 77 14.96 13.57 3.10
N GLY A 78 14.26 13.09 4.13
CA GLY A 78 14.06 13.89 5.33
C GLY A 78 15.32 13.81 6.19
N SER A 79 16.26 14.74 6.03
CA SER A 79 17.27 14.95 7.06
C SER A 79 16.52 15.33 8.35
N MET A 80 16.70 14.52 9.39
CA MET A 80 16.20 14.87 10.71
C MET A 80 17.05 16.05 11.19
N ASP A 81 16.42 17.19 11.42
CA ASP A 81 17.12 18.32 12.02
C ASP A 81 17.34 18.10 13.53
N GLU A 82 18.07 19.01 14.16
CA GLU A 82 18.35 18.99 15.61
C GLU A 82 17.07 19.03 16.48
N ASN A 83 15.91 19.38 15.90
CA ASN A 83 14.63 19.50 16.58
C ASN A 83 13.74 18.25 16.38
N GLU A 84 14.31 17.15 15.88
CA GLU A 84 13.60 15.91 15.56
C GLU A 84 12.45 16.14 14.55
N VAL A 85 12.67 17.03 13.58
CA VAL A 85 11.70 17.32 12.52
C VAL A 85 12.14 16.67 11.22
N VAL A 86 11.19 16.03 10.55
CA VAL A 86 11.37 15.42 9.23
C VAL A 86 10.66 16.30 8.20
N TRP A 87 11.39 16.68 7.16
CA TRP A 87 10.90 17.49 6.04
C TRP A 87 10.54 16.61 4.85
N PHE A 88 9.41 16.93 4.22
CA PHE A 88 8.92 16.30 2.99
C PHE A 88 8.66 17.39 1.96
N GLU A 89 9.02 17.13 0.70
CA GLU A 89 8.93 18.11 -0.37
C GLU A 89 8.45 17.46 -1.68
N VAL A 90 7.57 18.16 -2.40
CA VAL A 90 7.16 17.82 -3.76
C VAL A 90 6.89 19.10 -4.53
N ALA A 91 7.56 19.28 -5.67
CA ALA A 91 7.48 20.51 -6.46
C ALA A 91 7.72 21.77 -5.60
N ASP A 92 6.71 22.62 -5.44
CA ASP A 92 6.75 23.88 -4.66
C ASP A 92 6.21 23.71 -3.22
N LYS A 93 5.84 22.50 -2.82
CA LYS A 93 5.21 22.21 -1.53
C LYS A 93 6.20 21.56 -0.59
N ARG A 94 6.35 22.13 0.61
CA ARG A 94 7.18 21.59 1.67
C ARG A 94 6.41 21.53 2.98
N ILE A 95 6.53 20.40 3.69
CA ILE A 95 5.88 20.18 4.98
C ILE A 95 6.83 19.50 5.95
N SER A 96 6.71 19.85 7.22
CA SER A 96 7.43 19.23 8.33
C SER A 96 6.52 18.48 9.29
N LEU A 97 7.00 17.34 9.77
CA LEU A 97 6.38 16.60 10.85
C LEU A 97 7.40 16.31 11.95
N LYS A 98 6.98 16.41 13.21
CA LYS A 98 7.80 15.91 14.32
C LYS A 98 7.96 14.39 14.17
N ASN A 99 9.18 13.90 14.36
CA ASN A 99 9.51 12.49 14.28
C ASN A 99 8.63 11.64 15.22
N ALA A 100 8.29 12.16 16.40
CA ALA A 100 7.37 11.51 17.33
C ALA A 100 6.00 11.16 16.72
N VAL A 101 5.51 11.95 15.75
CA VAL A 101 4.26 11.66 15.04
C VAL A 101 4.44 10.51 14.06
N ILE A 102 5.56 10.49 13.33
CA ILE A 102 5.91 9.40 12.39
C ILE A 102 6.09 8.09 13.16
N MET A 103 6.90 8.11 14.21
CA MET A 103 7.14 6.97 15.10
C MET A 103 5.85 6.42 15.72
N ARG A 104 4.87 7.29 16.03
CA ARG A 104 3.58 6.85 16.57
C ARG A 104 2.78 6.04 15.57
N MET A 105 2.80 6.42 14.28
CA MET A 105 2.15 5.68 13.20
C MET A 105 2.87 4.36 12.93
N GLU A 106 4.20 4.39 12.78
CA GLU A 106 5.01 3.20 12.54
C GLU A 106 4.83 2.16 13.66
N ARG A 107 4.85 2.59 14.93
CA ARG A 107 4.63 1.70 16.07
C ARG A 107 3.24 1.04 16.02
N GLU A 108 2.22 1.79 15.61
CA GLU A 108 0.86 1.23 15.49
C GLU A 108 0.80 0.14 14.43
N GLU A 109 1.46 0.35 13.29
CA GLU A 109 1.50 -0.60 12.20
C GLU A 109 2.38 -1.81 12.54
N LEU A 110 3.54 -1.62 13.17
CA LEU A 110 4.38 -2.70 13.68
C LEU A 110 3.60 -3.60 14.66
N ASN A 111 2.84 -3.01 15.58
CA ASN A 111 1.97 -3.76 16.50
C ASN A 111 0.85 -4.50 15.77
N PHE A 112 0.42 -4.01 14.61
CA PHE A 112 -0.55 -4.67 13.74
C PHE A 112 0.09 -5.77 12.86
N GLY A 113 1.41 -5.95 12.93
CA GLY A 113 2.17 -6.94 12.17
C GLY A 113 2.65 -6.45 10.80
N TRP A 114 2.73 -5.14 10.61
CA TRP A 114 3.40 -4.55 9.45
C TRP A 114 4.90 -4.82 9.49
N LYS A 115 5.52 -4.89 8.31
CA LYS A 115 6.92 -5.23 8.10
C LYS A 115 7.55 -4.26 7.11
N SER A 116 8.68 -3.67 7.48
CA SER A 116 9.38 -2.64 6.69
C SER A 116 10.63 -3.16 5.99
N ASP A 117 11.04 -4.40 6.23
CA ASP A 117 12.26 -4.98 5.66
C ASP A 117 12.11 -5.14 4.14
N PRO A 118 13.02 -4.58 3.32
CA PRO A 118 13.04 -4.77 1.87
C PRO A 118 12.84 -6.21 1.39
N GLN A 119 13.40 -7.20 2.09
CA GLN A 119 13.21 -8.62 1.74
C GLN A 119 11.78 -9.09 2.03
N GLU A 120 11.12 -8.48 3.00
CA GLU A 120 9.73 -8.73 3.36
C GLU A 120 8.74 -7.87 2.55
N THR A 121 9.21 -7.00 1.64
CA THR A 121 8.37 -6.18 0.74
C THR A 121 7.94 -6.90 -0.55
N VAL A 122 8.42 -8.13 -0.74
CA VAL A 122 8.04 -8.98 -1.87
C VAL A 122 6.77 -9.76 -1.53
N ILE A 123 5.73 -9.58 -2.33
CA ILE A 123 4.55 -10.42 -2.30
C ILE A 123 4.84 -11.66 -3.15
N GLU A 124 5.16 -12.76 -2.47
CA GLU A 124 5.25 -14.08 -3.07
C GLU A 124 4.05 -14.94 -2.65
N ARG A 125 3.22 -15.34 -3.62
CA ARG A 125 2.03 -16.15 -3.36
C ARG A 125 1.76 -17.10 -4.52
N SER A 126 1.67 -18.40 -4.24
CA SER A 126 1.03 -19.37 -5.13
C SER A 126 -0.42 -19.56 -4.70
N SER A 127 -1.35 -19.57 -5.65
CA SER A 127 -2.76 -19.85 -5.41
C SER A 127 -3.26 -20.87 -6.44
N LYS A 128 -3.75 -22.01 -5.93
CA LYS A 128 -4.32 -23.07 -6.74
C LYS A 128 -5.84 -22.92 -6.79
N PHE A 129 -6.40 -23.02 -7.98
CA PHE A 129 -7.83 -23.04 -8.20
C PHE A 129 -8.37 -24.45 -7.89
N SER A 130 -9.40 -24.55 -7.05
CA SER A 130 -9.97 -25.81 -6.56
C SER A 130 -11.39 -26.10 -7.07
N GLY A 131 -11.89 -25.36 -8.07
CA GLY A 131 -13.27 -25.48 -8.56
C GLY A 131 -13.57 -26.69 -9.46
N GLY A 132 -12.80 -27.77 -9.36
CA GLY A 132 -12.99 -29.00 -10.15
C GLY A 132 -12.90 -28.77 -11.65
N ASP A 133 -13.93 -29.18 -12.39
CA ASP A 133 -14.04 -29.05 -13.86
C ASP A 133 -14.41 -27.63 -14.33
N SER A 134 -14.67 -26.72 -13.40
CA SER A 134 -15.02 -25.33 -13.75
C SER A 134 -13.78 -24.59 -14.22
N ASN A 135 -13.89 -23.89 -15.35
CA ASN A 135 -12.83 -22.98 -15.78
C ASN A 135 -13.00 -21.63 -15.08
N TRP A 136 -12.02 -21.19 -14.29
CA TRP A 136 -11.98 -19.81 -13.82
C TRP A 136 -11.69 -18.86 -14.99
N LYS A 137 -12.26 -17.66 -14.97
CA LYS A 137 -12.05 -16.58 -15.94
C LYS A 137 -10.94 -15.63 -15.53
N SER A 138 -10.94 -15.21 -14.26
CA SER A 138 -9.98 -14.23 -13.76
C SER A 138 -9.56 -14.50 -12.32
N TYR A 139 -8.37 -14.02 -11.98
CA TYR A 139 -7.82 -14.03 -10.64
C TYR A 139 -7.39 -12.62 -10.27
N ARG A 140 -7.78 -12.18 -9.09
CA ARG A 140 -7.44 -10.88 -8.51
C ARG A 140 -6.76 -11.07 -7.16
N CYS A 141 -5.73 -10.28 -6.89
CA CYS A 141 -5.06 -10.21 -5.60
C CYS A 141 -5.10 -8.78 -5.06
N TYR A 142 -5.45 -8.67 -3.78
CA TYR A 142 -5.59 -7.41 -3.07
C TYR A 142 -4.71 -7.39 -1.83
N VAL A 143 -4.07 -6.25 -1.56
CA VAL A 143 -3.25 -6.01 -0.39
C VAL A 143 -3.96 -5.06 0.55
N LEU A 144 -3.87 -5.31 1.85
CA LEU A 144 -4.38 -4.38 2.84
C LEU A 144 -3.48 -3.14 2.89
N VAL A 145 -4.09 -1.97 2.70
CA VAL A 145 -3.42 -0.67 2.83
C VAL A 145 -4.07 0.11 3.96
N LYS A 146 -3.23 0.61 4.87
CA LYS A 146 -3.65 1.51 5.95
C LYS A 146 -3.08 2.90 5.68
N SER A 147 -3.96 3.89 5.54
CA SER A 147 -3.62 5.26 5.20
C SER A 147 -3.80 6.17 6.41
N PHE A 148 -2.72 6.73 6.94
CA PHE A 148 -2.78 7.81 7.91
C PHE A 148 -2.83 9.13 7.17
N VAL A 149 -3.94 9.84 7.27
CA VAL A 149 -4.14 11.16 6.68
C VAL A 149 -4.00 12.20 7.77
N LEU A 150 -2.95 13.01 7.68
CA LEU A 150 -2.67 14.13 8.56
C LEU A 150 -3.12 15.41 7.85
N LYS A 151 -3.99 16.17 8.51
CA LYS A 151 -4.43 17.49 8.06
C LYS A 151 -3.93 18.52 9.06
N ARG A 152 -3.40 19.65 8.60
CA ARG A 152 -3.24 20.82 9.47
C ARG A 152 -4.60 21.28 9.97
N ARG A 153 -4.62 21.95 11.13
CA ARG A 153 -5.87 22.48 11.72
C ARG A 153 -6.57 23.53 10.85
N ASP A 154 -5.81 24.29 10.08
CA ASP A 154 -6.32 25.25 9.09
C ASP A 154 -6.69 24.58 7.76
N GLU A 155 -6.65 23.24 7.70
CA GLU A 155 -6.91 22.41 6.53
C GLU A 155 -5.99 22.69 5.33
N SER A 156 -4.91 23.48 5.50
CA SER A 156 -4.15 24.04 4.40
C SER A 156 -3.29 23.01 3.65
N ILE A 157 -2.89 21.92 4.33
CA ILE A 157 -2.04 20.88 3.76
C ILE A 157 -2.47 19.52 4.32
N VAL A 158 -2.45 18.52 3.44
CA VAL A 158 -2.69 17.11 3.78
C VAL A 158 -1.46 16.26 3.45
N VAL A 159 -0.97 15.51 4.43
CA VAL A 159 0.07 14.48 4.24
C VAL A 159 -0.54 13.11 4.49
N THR A 160 -0.28 12.17 3.60
CA THR A 160 -0.76 10.79 3.73
C THR A 160 0.41 9.82 3.79
N PHE A 161 0.42 8.94 4.79
CA PHE A 161 1.29 7.77 4.85
C PHE A 161 0.47 6.52 4.57
N GLU A 162 0.79 5.82 3.49
CA GLU A 162 0.16 4.55 3.13
C GLU A 162 1.08 3.38 3.47
N PHE A 163 0.71 2.61 4.47
CA PHE A 163 1.38 1.39 4.88
C PHE A 163 0.76 0.20 4.16
N ARG A 164 1.55 -0.51 3.36
CA ARG A 164 1.11 -1.70 2.62
C ARG A 164 1.49 -2.96 3.39
N HIS A 165 0.51 -3.78 3.71
CA HIS A 165 0.67 -5.00 4.49
C HIS A 165 0.76 -6.21 3.57
N VAL A 166 1.95 -6.44 3.02
CA VAL A 166 2.26 -7.55 2.09
C VAL A 166 1.94 -8.95 2.62
N ASN A 167 1.86 -9.12 3.94
CA ASN A 167 1.44 -10.35 4.62
C ASN A 167 -0.10 -10.47 4.81
N LYS A 168 -0.85 -9.40 4.53
CA LYS A 168 -2.32 -9.35 4.61
C LYS A 168 -2.88 -9.24 3.19
N LEU A 169 -3.10 -10.40 2.58
CA LEU A 169 -3.56 -10.53 1.20
C LEU A 169 -4.94 -11.14 1.15
N ASN A 170 -5.75 -10.66 0.20
CA ASN A 170 -7.07 -11.19 -0.12
C ASN A 170 -7.08 -11.55 -1.61
N THR A 171 -7.70 -12.67 -1.96
CA THR A 171 -7.70 -13.18 -3.33
C THR A 171 -9.12 -13.51 -3.77
N LYS A 172 -9.40 -13.32 -5.05
CA LYS A 172 -10.70 -13.62 -5.63
C LYS A 172 -10.52 -14.33 -6.96
N TRP A 173 -11.18 -15.48 -7.08
CA TRP A 173 -11.38 -16.18 -8.34
C TRP A 173 -12.76 -15.80 -8.90
N GLU A 174 -12.83 -15.56 -10.20
CA GLU A 174 -14.09 -15.38 -10.94
C GLU A 174 -14.23 -16.52 -11.95
N LEU A 175 -15.44 -17.07 -12.10
CA LEU A 175 -15.79 -18.15 -13.03
C LEU A 175 -16.44 -17.61 -14.31
#